data_AF-A0A853V1R3-F1
#
_entry.id   AF-A0A853V1R3-F1
#
_cell.length_a   1.000
_cell.length_b   1.000
_cell.length_c   1.000
_cell.angle_alpha   90.00
_cell.angle_beta   90.00
_cell.angle_gamma   90.00
#
_symmetry.space_group_name_H-M   'P 1'
#
loop_
_entity.id
_entity.type
_entity.pdbx_description
1 polymer ?
#
loop_
_entity_poly.entity_id
_entity_poly.type
_entity_poly.pdbx_seq_one_letter_code
_entity_poly.pdbx_strand_id
1 'polypeptide(L)'
;MDVIKQLQQAIVYIEDRITEPFNLQELSDYVGLSPYHLDQSFKMIVGLSPSNYAQARKMTLAAEDMIQNSSRLVDVAKKYQYANANDFANDFSRFYGLSPIQASTKKNELKIQKRVYIKLSTTEREPFPYRLEETSDIALVGHARYINTNQLSNPFNVPDFLEDLYLDGKIKDLLKYNNVSPYELFVISCPLDNGLEIFVGVPSDRYPMHLESRRLPGRHYAKFNLHGEIDYAVNEAWHFIETSLQLTLPYERDSLYVEIYPHEISFEQPTKIQLWLPIQQETYHVDSEDEIE
;
A
#
# COMPACT_ATOMS: atom_id res chain seq x y z
N MET A 1 10.09 8.28 13.20
CA MET A 1 10.94 7.08 12.97
C MET A 1 11.31 7.06 11.50
N ASP A 2 12.49 6.55 11.16
CA ASP A 2 12.96 6.49 9.77
C ASP A 2 12.44 5.21 9.09
N VAL A 3 11.48 5.36 8.17
CA VAL A 3 10.83 4.25 7.48
C VAL A 3 11.84 3.43 6.67
N ILE A 4 12.89 4.04 6.14
CA ILE A 4 13.95 3.32 5.41
C ILE A 4 14.64 2.32 6.34
N LYS A 5 14.90 2.73 7.58
CA LYS A 5 15.44 1.85 8.61
C LYS A 5 14.46 0.73 8.96
N GLN A 6 13.17 1.05 9.12
CA GLN A 6 12.12 0.05 9.43
C GLN A 6 11.99 -0.99 8.31
N LEU A 7 12.04 -0.58 7.05
CA LEU A 7 12.00 -1.50 5.91
C LEU A 7 13.27 -2.35 5.79
N GLN A 8 14.45 -1.78 6.08
CA GLN A 8 15.68 -2.56 6.14
C GLN A 8 15.62 -3.60 7.28
N GLN A 9 15.01 -3.25 8.41
CA GLN A 9 14.74 -4.20 9.51
C GLN A 9 13.73 -5.27 9.08
N ALA A 10 12.68 -4.90 8.32
CA ALA A 10 11.71 -5.86 7.79
C ALA A 10 12.37 -6.89 6.88
N ILE A 11 13.24 -6.44 5.95
CA ILE A 11 13.99 -7.35 5.07
C ILE A 11 14.86 -8.31 5.89
N VAL A 12 15.57 -7.82 6.91
CA VAL A 12 16.41 -8.66 7.78
C VAL A 12 15.55 -9.70 8.50
N TYR A 13 14.42 -9.28 9.09
CA TYR A 13 13.50 -10.18 9.78
C TYR A 13 12.99 -11.30 8.87
N ILE A 14 12.58 -10.96 7.64
CA ILE A 14 12.10 -11.95 6.66
C ILE A 14 13.22 -12.95 6.30
N GLU A 15 14.43 -12.45 6.03
CA GLU A 15 15.56 -13.31 5.63
C GLU A 15 16.01 -14.23 6.77
N ASP A 16 15.98 -13.76 8.02
CA ASP A 16 16.37 -14.55 9.19
C ASP A 16 15.35 -15.65 9.53
N ARG A 17 14.09 -15.50 9.08
CA ARG A 17 12.98 -16.43 9.32
C ARG A 17 12.43 -17.07 8.04
N ILE A 18 13.24 -17.16 6.99
CA ILE A 18 12.77 -17.51 5.64
C ILE A 18 12.15 -18.91 5.50
N THR A 19 12.44 -19.81 6.45
CA THR A 19 11.87 -21.17 6.49
C THR A 19 10.54 -21.24 7.24
N GLU A 20 10.20 -20.22 8.01
CA GLU A 20 8.98 -20.14 8.83
C GLU A 20 7.78 -19.63 8.00
N PRO A 21 6.53 -19.86 8.45
CA PRO A 21 5.35 -19.27 7.82
C PRO A 21 5.39 -17.74 7.90
N PHE A 22 5.12 -17.07 6.79
CA PHE A 22 5.09 -15.61 6.74
C PHE A 22 3.81 -15.06 7.40
N ASN A 23 3.97 -14.07 8.28
CA ASN A 23 2.85 -13.35 8.89
C ASN A 23 3.11 -11.83 8.82
N LEU A 24 2.25 -11.12 8.08
CA LEU A 24 2.38 -9.67 7.91
C LEU A 24 2.16 -8.90 9.22
N GLN A 25 1.26 -9.39 10.09
CA GLN A 25 0.96 -8.75 11.37
C GLN A 25 2.18 -8.78 12.30
N GLU A 26 2.81 -9.96 12.44
CA GLU A 26 4.00 -10.10 13.28
C GLU A 26 5.17 -9.23 12.78
N LEU A 27 5.32 -9.12 11.46
CA LEU A 27 6.32 -8.25 10.86
C LEU A 27 6.02 -6.78 11.12
N SER A 28 4.76 -6.37 10.99
CA SER A 28 4.25 -5.04 11.29
C SER A 28 4.52 -4.65 12.75
N ASP A 29 4.16 -5.53 13.69
CA ASP A 29 4.38 -5.35 15.12
C ASP A 29 5.89 -5.22 15.45
N TYR A 30 6.74 -6.00 14.77
CA TYR A 30 8.19 -5.95 14.96
C TYR A 30 8.83 -4.64 14.50
N VAL A 31 8.39 -4.08 13.36
CA VAL A 31 8.98 -2.85 12.81
C VAL A 31 8.29 -1.57 13.27
N GLY A 32 7.12 -1.68 13.91
CA GLY A 32 6.35 -0.53 14.39
C GLY A 32 5.72 0.29 13.25
N LEU A 33 5.23 -0.40 12.21
CA LEU A 33 4.40 0.17 11.15
C LEU A 33 3.10 -0.64 11.11
N SER A 34 1.94 -0.05 10.82
CA SER A 34 0.75 -0.86 10.56
C SER A 34 0.96 -1.83 9.38
N PRO A 35 0.16 -2.90 9.28
CA PRO A 35 0.24 -3.83 8.16
C PRO A 35 0.07 -3.15 6.80
N TYR A 36 -0.80 -2.14 6.73
CA TYR A 36 -1.04 -1.36 5.52
C TYR A 36 0.20 -0.58 5.10
N HIS A 37 0.80 0.23 5.99
CA HIS A 37 1.98 1.01 5.64
C HIS A 37 3.19 0.14 5.36
N LEU A 38 3.38 -0.92 6.13
CA LEU A 38 4.45 -1.86 5.87
C LEU A 38 4.32 -2.46 4.46
N ASP A 39 3.15 -2.96 4.07
CA ASP A 39 2.93 -3.54 2.74
C ASP A 39 3.15 -2.48 1.65
N GLN A 40 2.61 -1.27 1.83
CA GLN A 40 2.67 -0.20 0.83
C GLN A 40 4.10 0.34 0.64
N SER A 41 4.77 0.74 1.73
CA SER A 41 6.14 1.26 1.66
C SER A 41 7.13 0.20 1.19
N PHE A 42 6.95 -1.07 1.60
CA PHE A 42 7.81 -2.18 1.15
C PHE A 42 7.62 -2.46 -0.34
N LYS A 43 6.38 -2.51 -0.86
CA LYS A 43 6.12 -2.63 -2.30
C LYS A 43 6.76 -1.51 -3.09
N MET A 44 6.69 -0.28 -2.61
CA MET A 44 7.21 0.87 -3.34
C MET A 44 8.73 0.85 -3.43
N ILE A 45 9.41 0.44 -2.36
CA ILE A 45 10.88 0.44 -2.33
C ILE A 45 11.48 -0.86 -2.88
N VAL A 46 10.85 -2.00 -2.63
CA VAL A 46 11.36 -3.34 -3.00
C VAL A 46 10.75 -3.87 -4.31
N GLY A 47 9.61 -3.32 -4.73
CA GLY A 47 8.88 -3.74 -5.94
C GLY A 47 7.99 -4.97 -5.74
N LEU A 48 7.91 -5.53 -4.53
CA LEU A 48 7.13 -6.71 -4.17
C LEU A 48 6.46 -6.49 -2.81
N SER A 49 5.31 -7.12 -2.54
CA SER A 49 4.80 -7.17 -1.16
C SER A 49 5.77 -7.94 -0.25
N PRO A 50 5.78 -7.68 1.07
CA PRO A 50 6.56 -8.47 2.02
C PRO A 50 6.32 -9.98 1.88
N SER A 51 5.06 -10.40 1.66
CA SER A 51 4.68 -11.81 1.46
C SER A 51 5.27 -12.41 0.18
N ASN A 52 5.17 -11.69 -0.94
CA ASN A 52 5.70 -12.13 -2.22
C ASN A 52 7.23 -12.16 -2.21
N TYR A 53 7.87 -11.19 -1.54
CA TYR A 53 9.30 -11.18 -1.31
C TYR A 53 9.74 -12.42 -0.52
N ALA A 54 9.09 -12.70 0.62
CA ALA A 54 9.37 -13.88 1.44
C ALA A 54 9.21 -15.18 0.65
N GLN A 55 8.12 -15.33 -0.10
CA GLN A 55 7.88 -16.52 -0.92
C GLN A 55 8.94 -16.69 -2.02
N ALA A 56 9.28 -15.61 -2.75
CA ALA A 56 10.26 -15.66 -3.82
C ALA A 56 11.68 -15.99 -3.31
N ARG A 57 12.05 -15.43 -2.15
CA ARG A 57 13.32 -15.73 -1.48
C ARG A 57 13.36 -17.17 -0.97
N LYS A 58 12.29 -17.65 -0.34
CA LYS A 58 12.14 -19.06 0.09
C LYS A 58 12.32 -20.02 -1.08
N MET A 59 11.62 -19.79 -2.20
CA MET A 59 11.72 -20.63 -3.39
C MET A 59 13.11 -20.60 -4.02
N THR A 60 13.77 -19.44 -4.00
CA THR A 60 15.14 -19.29 -4.49
C THR A 60 16.13 -20.13 -3.69
N LEU A 61 16.09 -20.05 -2.36
CA LEU A 61 16.98 -20.85 -1.51
C LEU A 61 16.69 -22.35 -1.63
N ALA A 62 15.42 -22.72 -1.76
CA ALA A 62 15.04 -24.11 -2.00
C ALA A 62 15.57 -24.64 -3.34
N ALA A 63 15.53 -23.82 -4.40
CA ALA A 63 16.12 -24.17 -5.69
C ALA A 63 17.64 -24.32 -5.59
N GLU A 64 18.32 -23.42 -4.88
CA GLU A 64 19.77 -23.49 -4.64
C GLU A 64 20.14 -24.77 -3.88
N ASP A 65 19.41 -25.14 -2.83
CA ASP A 65 19.62 -26.39 -2.09
C ASP A 65 19.44 -27.63 -2.98
N MET A 66 18.38 -27.65 -3.80
CA MET A 66 18.13 -28.73 -4.76
C MET A 66 19.27 -28.86 -5.79
N ILE A 67 19.85 -27.73 -6.19
CA ILE A 67 20.91 -27.67 -7.22
C ILE A 67 22.29 -28.02 -6.67
N GLN A 68 22.67 -27.42 -5.53
CA GLN A 68 24.05 -27.45 -5.05
C GLN A 68 24.36 -28.71 -4.23
N ASN A 69 23.40 -29.18 -3.44
CA ASN A 69 23.67 -30.19 -2.41
C ASN A 69 23.26 -31.61 -2.82
N SER A 70 22.76 -31.80 -4.06
CA SER A 70 22.10 -33.05 -4.49
C SER A 70 21.11 -33.56 -3.43
N SER A 71 20.47 -32.64 -2.70
CA SER A 71 19.64 -32.95 -1.55
C SER A 71 18.43 -33.76 -1.99
N ARG A 72 18.02 -34.72 -1.16
CA ARG A 72 16.78 -35.44 -1.42
C ARG A 72 15.62 -34.45 -1.28
N LEU A 73 14.65 -34.57 -2.18
CA LEU A 73 13.46 -33.72 -2.20
C LEU A 73 12.77 -33.63 -0.83
N VAL A 74 12.73 -34.74 -0.10
CA VAL A 74 12.15 -34.85 1.25
C VAL A 74 12.90 -33.99 2.27
N ASP A 75 14.22 -33.93 2.17
CA ASP A 75 15.06 -33.17 3.11
C ASP A 75 14.89 -31.67 2.88
N VAL A 76 14.83 -31.24 1.62
CA VAL A 76 14.54 -29.85 1.25
C VAL A 76 13.13 -29.47 1.69
N ALA A 77 12.13 -30.30 1.41
CA ALA A 77 10.75 -30.06 1.85
C ALA A 77 10.68 -29.86 3.38
N LYS A 78 11.34 -30.72 4.16
CA LYS A 78 11.43 -30.57 5.62
C LYS A 78 12.11 -29.27 6.06
N LYS A 79 13.23 -28.91 5.43
CA LYS A 79 13.97 -27.67 5.76
C LYS A 79 13.08 -26.43 5.60
N TYR A 80 12.23 -26.41 4.58
CA TYR A 80 11.31 -25.31 4.29
C TYR A 80 9.90 -25.50 4.86
N GLN A 81 9.77 -26.36 5.88
CA GLN A 81 8.57 -26.61 6.67
C GLN A 81 7.35 -27.10 5.87
N TYR A 82 7.57 -27.84 4.79
CA TYR A 82 6.51 -28.55 4.08
C TYR A 82 6.15 -29.85 4.78
N ALA A 83 4.84 -30.14 4.86
CA ALA A 83 4.33 -31.37 5.48
C ALA A 83 4.81 -32.63 4.76
N ASN A 84 4.90 -32.59 3.43
CA ASN A 84 5.46 -33.67 2.62
C ASN A 84 6.14 -33.13 1.35
N ALA A 85 6.90 -34.01 0.69
CA ALA A 85 7.68 -33.66 -0.50
C ALA A 85 6.82 -33.34 -1.73
N ASN A 86 5.59 -33.87 -1.81
CA ASN A 86 4.70 -33.59 -2.94
C ASN A 86 4.15 -32.16 -2.86
N ASP A 87 3.78 -31.69 -1.67
CA ASP A 87 3.33 -30.31 -1.46
C ASP A 87 4.42 -29.32 -1.86
N PHE A 88 5.67 -29.57 -1.43
CA PHE A 88 6.81 -28.78 -1.86
C PHE A 88 6.99 -28.79 -3.38
N ALA A 89 6.93 -29.98 -4.00
CA ALA A 89 7.11 -30.09 -5.45
C ALA A 89 6.01 -29.38 -6.24
N ASN A 90 4.78 -29.40 -5.76
CA ASN A 90 3.65 -28.70 -6.37
C ASN A 90 3.82 -27.18 -6.27
N ASP A 91 4.13 -26.66 -5.09
CA ASP A 91 4.38 -25.23 -4.89
C ASP A 91 5.58 -24.74 -5.70
N PHE A 92 6.68 -25.50 -5.70
CA PHE A 92 7.87 -25.20 -6.49
C PHE A 92 7.54 -25.17 -7.99
N SER A 93 6.77 -26.14 -8.48
CA SER A 93 6.36 -26.20 -9.88
C SER A 93 5.40 -25.08 -10.25
N ARG A 94 4.51 -24.68 -9.34
CA ARG A 94 3.63 -23.53 -9.53
C ARG A 94 4.41 -22.22 -9.60
N PHE A 95 5.48 -22.09 -8.80
CA PHE A 95 6.31 -20.90 -8.77
C PHE A 95 7.26 -20.80 -9.97
N TYR A 96 7.96 -21.89 -10.32
CA TYR A 96 8.99 -21.89 -11.36
C TYR A 96 8.52 -22.40 -12.74
N GLY A 97 7.34 -23.02 -12.83
CA GLY A 97 6.89 -23.71 -14.04
C GLY A 97 7.66 -25.01 -14.35
N LEU A 98 8.51 -25.46 -13.43
CA LEU A 98 9.40 -26.61 -13.57
C LEU A 98 9.40 -27.42 -12.28
N SER A 99 9.56 -28.75 -12.38
CA SER A 99 9.68 -29.57 -11.18
C SER A 99 11.04 -29.38 -10.48
N PRO A 100 11.13 -29.63 -9.17
CA PRO A 100 12.41 -29.59 -8.45
C PRO A 100 13.52 -30.45 -9.06
N ILE A 101 13.16 -31.58 -9.68
CA ILE A 101 14.11 -32.48 -10.36
C ILE A 101 14.66 -31.80 -11.61
N GLN A 102 13.80 -31.12 -12.38
CA GLN A 102 14.19 -30.40 -13.60
C GLN A 102 15.05 -29.18 -13.31
N ALA A 103 14.91 -28.56 -12.13
CA ALA A 103 15.68 -27.38 -11.71
C ALA A 103 17.20 -27.61 -11.79
N SER A 104 17.67 -28.84 -11.52
CA SER A 104 19.10 -29.20 -11.60
C SER A 104 19.68 -29.11 -13.01
N THR A 105 18.88 -29.45 -14.04
CA THR A 105 19.28 -29.45 -15.44
C THR A 105 18.96 -28.12 -16.14
N LYS A 106 17.90 -27.43 -15.69
CA LYS A 106 17.37 -26.19 -16.30
C LYS A 106 17.64 -24.94 -15.44
N LYS A 107 18.82 -24.86 -14.82
CA LYS A 107 19.19 -23.78 -13.88
C LYS A 107 18.97 -22.37 -14.44
N ASN A 108 19.23 -22.19 -15.73
CA ASN A 108 19.11 -20.89 -16.41
C ASN A 108 17.66 -20.43 -16.63
N GLU A 109 16.68 -21.33 -16.49
CA GLU A 109 15.25 -21.01 -16.62
C GLU A 109 14.64 -20.55 -15.27
N LEU A 110 15.36 -20.70 -14.17
CA LEU A 110 14.85 -20.33 -12.84
C LEU A 110 14.97 -18.83 -12.60
N LYS A 111 13.83 -18.19 -12.29
CA LYS A 111 13.81 -16.79 -11.84
C LYS A 111 14.34 -16.68 -10.41
N ILE A 112 15.64 -16.43 -10.29
CA ILE A 112 16.32 -16.27 -8.99
C ILE A 112 16.02 -14.89 -8.41
N GLN A 113 15.40 -14.87 -7.22
CA GLN A 113 15.23 -13.64 -6.44
C GLN A 113 16.40 -13.52 -5.47
N LYS A 114 17.30 -12.55 -5.70
CA LYS A 114 18.41 -12.29 -4.77
C LYS A 114 17.91 -11.55 -3.52
N ARG A 115 18.61 -11.75 -2.40
CA ARG A 115 18.43 -10.93 -1.21
C ARG A 115 18.71 -9.47 -1.56
N VAL A 116 17.80 -8.58 -1.18
CA VAL A 116 17.93 -7.14 -1.44
C VAL A 116 18.41 -6.41 -0.18
N TYR A 117 18.98 -5.23 -0.38
CA TYR A 117 19.37 -4.30 0.67
C TYR A 117 18.98 -2.90 0.21
N ILE A 118 18.49 -2.06 1.11
CA ILE A 118 18.09 -0.71 0.77
C ILE A 118 19.34 0.18 0.76
N LYS A 119 19.52 0.93 -0.33
CA LYS A 119 20.57 1.93 -0.48
C LYS A 119 19.93 3.24 -0.88
N LEU A 120 20.25 4.31 -0.14
CA LEU A 120 19.86 5.67 -0.50
C LEU A 120 20.83 6.26 -1.53
N SER A 121 20.29 7.00 -2.49
CA SER A 121 21.02 7.77 -3.48
C SER A 121 20.35 9.11 -3.70
N THR A 122 21.10 10.09 -4.21
CA THR A 122 20.59 11.42 -4.55
C THR A 122 20.00 11.43 -5.96
N THR A 123 19.06 12.34 -6.23
CA THR A 123 18.44 12.56 -7.54
C THR A 123 18.35 14.07 -7.84
N GLU A 124 18.40 14.43 -9.11
CA GLU A 124 18.15 15.81 -9.59
C GLU A 124 16.66 16.02 -9.96
N ARG A 125 15.84 14.97 -9.90
CA ARG A 125 14.40 15.07 -10.14
C ARG A 125 13.73 15.76 -8.95
N GLU A 126 13.01 16.84 -9.24
CA GLU A 126 12.20 17.53 -8.23
C GLU A 126 11.06 16.63 -7.71
N PRO A 127 10.70 16.73 -6.42
CA PRO A 127 9.57 16.00 -5.87
C PRO A 127 8.24 16.51 -6.45
N PHE A 128 7.21 15.69 -6.32
CA PHE A 128 5.87 16.08 -6.76
C PHE A 128 5.40 17.33 -6.01
N PRO A 129 4.94 18.39 -6.70
CA PRO A 129 4.52 19.62 -6.03
C PRO A 129 3.26 19.37 -5.18
N TYR A 130 3.28 19.88 -3.95
CA TYR A 130 2.15 19.83 -3.03
C TYR A 130 1.88 21.19 -2.42
N ARG A 131 0.67 21.38 -1.87
CA ARG A 131 0.30 22.56 -1.09
C ARG A 131 -0.10 22.15 0.30
N LEU A 132 0.23 22.99 1.27
CA LEU A 132 -0.15 22.82 2.66
C LEU A 132 -1.41 23.63 2.91
N GLU A 133 -2.47 22.98 3.37
CA GLU A 133 -3.74 23.63 3.63
C GLU A 133 -4.39 23.07 4.90
N GLU A 134 -4.95 23.95 5.71
CA GLU A 134 -5.83 23.59 6.81
C GLU A 134 -7.25 23.37 6.28
N THR A 135 -7.92 22.32 6.76
CA THR A 135 -9.31 22.02 6.42
C THR A 135 -10.21 22.13 7.65
N SER A 136 -11.47 22.50 7.45
CA SER A 136 -12.50 22.42 8.48
C SER A 136 -13.06 21.00 8.61
N ASP A 137 -13.82 20.74 9.68
CA ASP A 137 -14.63 19.52 9.81
C ASP A 137 -15.58 19.38 8.60
N ILE A 138 -15.65 18.16 8.04
CA ILE A 138 -16.57 17.82 6.95
C ILE A 138 -17.45 16.65 7.39
N ALA A 139 -18.77 16.86 7.36
CA ALA A 139 -19.75 15.79 7.55
C ALA A 139 -19.97 15.06 6.23
N LEU A 140 -19.85 13.74 6.24
CA LEU A 140 -19.94 12.89 5.06
C LEU A 140 -21.01 11.82 5.26
N VAL A 141 -21.68 11.45 4.18
CA VAL A 141 -22.48 10.22 4.11
C VAL A 141 -22.00 9.36 2.96
N GLY A 142 -22.09 8.03 3.10
CA GLY A 142 -21.46 7.13 2.14
C GLY A 142 -21.58 5.64 2.43
N HIS A 143 -20.75 4.87 1.73
CA HIS A 143 -20.60 3.43 1.88
C HIS A 143 -19.19 3.10 2.36
N ALA A 144 -19.06 2.15 3.30
CA ALA A 144 -17.76 1.62 3.70
C ALA A 144 -17.55 0.18 3.23
N ARG A 145 -16.29 -0.19 3.03
CA ARG A 145 -15.83 -1.56 2.77
C ARG A 145 -14.61 -1.82 3.63
N TYR A 146 -14.65 -2.92 4.38
CA TYR A 146 -13.50 -3.39 5.13
C TYR A 146 -12.71 -4.42 4.32
N ILE A 147 -11.39 -4.23 4.26
CA ILE A 147 -10.41 -5.12 3.62
C ILE A 147 -9.55 -5.73 4.71
N ASN A 148 -9.50 -7.06 4.76
CA ASN A 148 -8.68 -7.78 5.74
C ASN A 148 -7.18 -7.73 5.37
N THR A 149 -6.30 -7.86 6.37
CA THR A 149 -4.83 -7.92 6.19
C THR A 149 -4.38 -8.85 5.06
N ASN A 150 -5.03 -10.00 4.87
CA ASN A 150 -4.65 -10.96 3.82
C ASN A 150 -4.95 -10.50 2.39
N GLN A 151 -5.80 -9.48 2.21
CA GLN A 151 -6.21 -8.92 0.92
C GLN A 151 -5.57 -7.55 0.63
N LEU A 152 -4.85 -6.97 1.60
CA LEU A 152 -4.16 -5.67 1.43
C LEU A 152 -3.12 -5.69 0.30
N SER A 153 -2.61 -6.86 -0.07
CA SER A 153 -1.64 -6.97 -1.15
C SER A 153 -2.21 -6.56 -2.52
N ASN A 154 -3.53 -6.49 -2.70
CA ASN A 154 -4.15 -6.00 -3.93
C ASN A 154 -4.01 -4.46 -4.05
N PRO A 155 -3.28 -3.93 -5.03
CA PRO A 155 -3.14 -2.47 -5.21
C PRO A 155 -4.42 -1.79 -5.71
N PHE A 156 -5.42 -2.56 -6.15
CA PHE A 156 -6.66 -2.04 -6.72
C PHE A 156 -7.82 -1.99 -5.71
N ASN A 157 -7.58 -2.20 -4.41
CA ASN A 157 -8.65 -2.21 -3.40
C ASN A 157 -9.56 -0.96 -3.41
N VAL A 158 -9.00 0.23 -3.64
CA VAL A 158 -9.76 1.48 -3.77
C VAL A 158 -10.47 1.58 -5.14
N PRO A 159 -9.75 1.46 -6.28
CA PRO A 159 -10.38 1.44 -7.61
C PRO A 159 -11.50 0.41 -7.75
N ASP A 160 -11.27 -0.84 -7.32
CA ASP A 160 -12.25 -1.94 -7.36
C ASP A 160 -13.52 -1.56 -6.60
N PHE A 161 -13.38 -0.94 -5.41
CA PHE A 161 -14.56 -0.51 -4.63
C PHE A 161 -15.31 0.64 -5.31
N LEU A 162 -14.59 1.62 -5.87
CA LEU A 162 -15.23 2.70 -6.61
C LEU A 162 -15.96 2.19 -7.84
N GLU A 163 -15.37 1.25 -8.59
CA GLU A 163 -15.97 0.64 -9.77
C GLU A 163 -17.23 -0.13 -9.41
N ASP A 164 -17.18 -0.96 -8.36
CA ASP A 164 -18.35 -1.69 -7.85
C ASP A 164 -19.51 -0.72 -7.51
N LEU A 165 -19.23 0.37 -6.79
CA LEU A 165 -20.24 1.37 -6.45
C LEU A 165 -20.77 2.12 -7.69
N TYR A 166 -19.92 2.35 -8.68
CA TYR A 166 -20.28 3.03 -9.91
C TYR A 166 -21.21 2.17 -10.77
N LEU A 167 -20.86 0.89 -10.98
CA LEU A 167 -21.64 -0.08 -11.75
C LEU A 167 -22.99 -0.40 -11.09
N ASP A 168 -23.03 -0.47 -9.75
CA ASP A 168 -24.27 -0.64 -8.98
C ASP A 168 -25.18 0.61 -9.00
N GLY A 169 -24.71 1.74 -9.58
CA GLY A 169 -25.43 3.01 -9.58
C GLY A 169 -25.47 3.72 -8.22
N LYS A 170 -24.73 3.20 -7.22
CA LYS A 170 -24.66 3.76 -5.86
C LYS A 170 -23.94 5.09 -5.83
N ILE A 171 -22.91 5.30 -6.66
CA ILE A 171 -22.27 6.63 -6.80
C ILE A 171 -23.31 7.66 -7.25
N LYS A 172 -24.12 7.34 -8.26
CA LYS A 172 -25.17 8.24 -8.75
C LYS A 172 -26.24 8.53 -7.71
N ASP A 173 -26.59 7.55 -6.88
CA ASP A 173 -27.51 7.76 -5.75
C ASP A 173 -26.90 8.63 -4.65
N LEU A 174 -25.64 8.37 -4.31
CA LEU A 174 -24.87 9.09 -3.30
C LEU A 174 -24.77 10.59 -3.65
N LEU A 175 -24.50 10.92 -4.91
CA LEU A 175 -24.39 12.31 -5.38
C LEU A 175 -25.68 13.13 -5.15
N LYS A 176 -26.86 12.51 -4.97
CA LYS A 176 -28.11 13.22 -4.63
C LYS A 176 -28.07 13.85 -3.23
N TYR A 177 -27.20 13.35 -2.36
CA TYR A 177 -27.00 13.86 -1.00
C TYR A 177 -25.83 14.83 -0.92
N ASN A 178 -25.10 15.05 -2.02
CA ASN A 178 -23.98 15.98 -2.07
C ASN A 178 -24.47 17.43 -2.07
N ASN A 179 -24.83 17.95 -0.90
CA ASN A 179 -25.55 19.22 -0.76
C ASN A 179 -24.79 20.26 0.07
N VAL A 180 -23.56 19.97 0.45
CA VAL A 180 -22.66 20.88 1.15
C VAL A 180 -21.36 21.01 0.34
N SER A 181 -20.79 22.21 0.28
CA SER A 181 -19.46 22.43 -0.31
C SER A 181 -18.42 21.53 0.37
N PRO A 182 -17.49 20.87 -0.35
CA PRO A 182 -17.04 21.17 -1.73
C PRO A 182 -17.70 20.45 -2.92
N TYR A 183 -18.85 19.77 -2.78
CA TYR A 183 -19.55 19.11 -3.90
C TYR A 183 -18.74 18.05 -4.68
N GLU A 184 -17.79 17.40 -4.00
CA GLU A 184 -16.89 16.39 -4.57
C GLU A 184 -17.15 15.00 -3.96
N LEU A 185 -16.54 13.98 -4.54
CA LEU A 185 -16.58 12.62 -4.02
C LEU A 185 -15.34 12.37 -3.17
N PHE A 186 -15.55 11.97 -1.91
CA PHE A 186 -14.50 11.69 -0.94
C PHE A 186 -14.30 10.19 -0.83
N VAL A 187 -13.05 9.77 -0.94
CA VAL A 187 -12.63 8.40 -0.65
C VAL A 187 -11.62 8.46 0.48
N ILE A 188 -11.93 7.82 1.59
CA ILE A 188 -11.12 7.86 2.80
C ILE A 188 -10.61 6.46 3.08
N SER A 189 -9.30 6.31 3.03
CA SER A 189 -8.59 5.12 3.46
C SER A 189 -8.24 5.25 4.95
N CYS A 190 -8.81 4.37 5.77
CA CYS A 190 -8.66 4.32 7.22
C CYS A 190 -7.86 3.06 7.60
N PRO A 191 -6.54 3.14 7.79
CA PRO A 191 -5.75 2.02 8.28
C PRO A 191 -6.24 1.58 9.67
N LEU A 192 -6.33 0.27 9.88
CA LEU A 192 -6.75 -0.35 11.13
C LEU A 192 -5.74 -1.44 11.53
N ASP A 193 -5.72 -1.84 12.80
CA ASP A 193 -4.77 -2.85 13.30
C ASP A 193 -4.85 -4.18 12.53
N ASN A 194 -6.03 -4.54 12.03
CA ASN A 194 -6.30 -5.82 11.37
C ASN A 194 -6.70 -5.70 9.89
N GLY A 195 -6.51 -4.53 9.27
CA GLY A 195 -6.92 -4.31 7.88
C GLY A 195 -6.99 -2.85 7.48
N LEU A 196 -7.88 -2.56 6.53
CA LEU A 196 -8.14 -1.22 6.00
C LEU A 196 -9.65 -1.06 5.83
N GLU A 197 -10.24 0.00 6.38
CA GLU A 197 -11.58 0.44 6.00
C GLU A 197 -11.45 1.50 4.90
N ILE A 198 -12.17 1.31 3.80
CA ILE A 198 -12.30 2.30 2.73
C ILE A 198 -13.72 2.85 2.81
N PHE A 199 -13.86 4.16 2.93
CA PHE A 199 -15.15 4.85 2.93
C PHE A 199 -15.26 5.74 1.69
N VAL A 200 -16.35 5.57 0.91
CA VAL A 200 -16.67 6.41 -0.25
C VAL A 200 -17.92 7.21 0.07
N GLY A 201 -17.80 8.53 0.10
CA GLY A 201 -18.86 9.42 0.58
C GLY A 201 -18.88 10.78 -0.09
N VAL A 202 -19.93 11.54 0.21
CA VAL A 202 -20.08 12.94 -0.23
C VAL A 202 -20.41 13.85 0.96
N PRO A 203 -20.04 15.14 0.92
CA PRO A 203 -20.43 16.11 1.93
C PRO A 203 -21.95 16.27 2.03
N SER A 204 -22.50 16.06 3.22
CA SER A 204 -23.94 16.17 3.45
C SER A 204 -24.31 16.61 4.86
N ASP A 205 -25.38 17.40 4.96
CA ASP A 205 -26.10 17.67 6.21
C ASP A 205 -27.32 16.76 6.40
N ARG A 206 -27.54 15.81 5.47
CA ARG A 206 -28.63 14.83 5.49
C ARG A 206 -28.09 13.43 5.81
N TYR A 207 -28.80 12.69 6.66
CA TYR A 207 -28.36 11.38 7.15
C TYR A 207 -29.40 10.29 6.83
N PRO A 208 -29.45 9.79 5.58
CA PRO A 208 -30.40 8.73 5.22
C PRO A 208 -30.00 7.39 5.86
N MET A 209 -30.98 6.62 6.34
CA MET A 209 -30.74 5.38 7.10
C MET A 209 -29.98 4.28 6.36
N HIS A 210 -29.92 4.33 5.02
CA HIS A 210 -29.22 3.33 4.21
C HIS A 210 -27.76 3.71 3.90
N LEU A 211 -27.30 4.88 4.33
CA LEU A 211 -25.91 5.32 4.21
C LEU A 211 -25.27 5.42 5.59
N GLU A 212 -23.97 5.16 5.64
CA GLU A 212 -23.16 5.43 6.82
C GLU A 212 -22.86 6.92 6.92
N SER A 213 -22.81 7.44 8.16
CA SER A 213 -22.42 8.82 8.43
C SER A 213 -21.02 8.84 9.05
N ARG A 214 -20.17 9.72 8.55
CA ARG A 214 -18.80 9.92 9.02
C ARG A 214 -18.52 11.41 9.19
N ARG A 215 -17.55 11.72 10.03
CA ARG A 215 -17.00 13.07 10.17
C ARG A 215 -15.51 12.99 9.87
N LEU A 216 -15.07 13.71 8.86
CA LEU A 216 -13.65 13.95 8.60
C LEU A 216 -13.24 15.17 9.45
N PRO A 217 -12.45 15.00 10.51
CA PRO A 217 -12.04 16.11 11.36
C PRO A 217 -11.11 17.07 10.61
N GLY A 218 -11.33 18.36 10.81
CA GLY A 218 -10.47 19.41 10.28
C GLY A 218 -9.05 19.29 10.82
N ARG A 219 -8.05 19.35 9.93
CA ARG A 219 -6.63 19.32 10.27
C ARG A 219 -5.79 19.84 9.10
N HIS A 220 -4.47 19.84 9.27
CA HIS A 220 -3.55 20.21 8.21
C HIS A 220 -3.30 19.03 7.27
N TYR A 221 -3.29 19.31 5.98
CA TYR A 221 -3.00 18.34 4.93
C TYR A 221 -1.97 18.86 3.94
N ALA A 222 -1.11 17.96 3.47
CA ALA A 222 -0.38 18.13 2.23
C ALA A 222 -1.25 17.62 1.07
N LYS A 223 -1.67 18.51 0.18
CA LYS A 223 -2.54 18.23 -0.95
C LYS A 223 -1.74 18.14 -2.25
N PHE A 224 -1.86 16.99 -2.91
CA PHE A 224 -1.24 16.69 -4.19
C PHE A 224 -2.30 16.71 -5.29
N ASN A 225 -2.08 17.46 -6.36
CA ASN A 225 -2.97 17.48 -7.51
C ASN A 225 -2.47 16.51 -8.57
N LEU A 226 -3.20 15.41 -8.75
CA LEU A 226 -2.87 14.32 -9.66
C LEU A 226 -3.78 14.37 -10.90
N HIS A 227 -3.29 13.80 -11.99
CA HIS A 227 -4.07 13.59 -13.20
C HIS A 227 -3.69 12.26 -13.83
N GLY A 228 -4.67 11.38 -14.04
CA GLY A 228 -4.42 10.05 -14.59
C GLY A 228 -5.63 9.13 -14.47
N GLU A 229 -5.44 7.87 -14.85
CA GLU A 229 -6.42 6.81 -14.69
C GLU A 229 -6.61 6.45 -13.21
N ILE A 230 -7.86 6.20 -12.80
CA ILE A 230 -8.23 5.95 -11.39
C ILE A 230 -7.44 4.79 -10.79
N ASP A 231 -7.17 3.76 -11.60
CA ASP A 231 -6.50 2.52 -11.18
C ASP A 231 -5.04 2.74 -10.76
N TYR A 232 -4.38 3.75 -11.32
CA TYR A 232 -2.93 3.91 -11.24
C TYR A 232 -2.49 5.22 -10.60
N ALA A 233 -3.20 6.33 -10.84
CA ALA A 233 -2.71 7.68 -10.53
C ALA A 233 -2.30 7.87 -9.07
N VAL A 234 -3.11 7.36 -8.13
CA VAL A 234 -2.82 7.46 -6.69
C VAL A 234 -1.69 6.52 -6.28
N ASN A 235 -1.65 5.31 -6.83
CA ASN A 235 -0.59 4.34 -6.56
C ASN A 235 0.79 4.85 -7.05
N GLU A 236 0.83 5.48 -8.22
CA GLU A 236 2.03 6.13 -8.74
C GLU A 236 2.45 7.30 -7.84
N ALA A 237 1.51 8.17 -7.45
CA ALA A 237 1.79 9.28 -6.54
C ALA A 237 2.38 8.80 -5.22
N TRP A 238 1.80 7.77 -4.60
CA TRP A 238 2.35 7.18 -3.39
C TRP A 238 3.77 6.64 -3.59
N HIS A 239 4.05 5.98 -4.72
CA HIS A 239 5.40 5.50 -5.04
C HIS A 239 6.41 6.65 -5.03
N PHE A 240 6.08 7.78 -5.66
CA PHE A 240 6.95 8.97 -5.63
C PHE A 240 7.07 9.57 -4.23
N ILE A 241 5.97 9.66 -3.48
CA ILE A 241 5.97 10.22 -2.13
C ILE A 241 6.87 9.39 -1.20
N GLU A 242 6.75 8.07 -1.24
CA GLU A 242 7.54 7.17 -0.38
C GLU A 242 9.00 7.08 -0.79
N THR A 243 9.30 7.21 -2.08
CA THR A 243 10.69 7.12 -2.57
C THR A 243 11.44 8.45 -2.53
N SER A 244 10.74 9.58 -2.63
CA SER A 244 11.36 10.90 -2.83
C SER A 244 11.04 11.92 -1.73
N LEU A 245 9.85 11.85 -1.13
CA LEU A 245 9.36 12.84 -0.15
C LEU A 245 9.35 12.32 1.29
N GLN A 246 9.53 11.03 1.52
CA GLN A 246 9.53 10.45 2.85
C GLN A 246 10.59 11.07 3.79
N LEU A 247 11.68 11.61 3.22
CA LEU A 247 12.75 12.29 3.97
C LEU A 247 12.47 13.78 4.21
N THR A 248 11.48 14.38 3.55
CA THR A 248 11.25 15.84 3.56
C THR A 248 9.84 16.24 4.02
N LEU A 249 8.84 15.36 3.89
CA LEU A 249 7.46 15.60 4.32
C LEU A 249 7.08 14.67 5.49
N PRO A 250 7.07 15.16 6.74
CA PRO A 250 6.68 14.38 7.91
C PRO A 250 5.15 14.34 8.05
N TYR A 251 4.50 13.55 7.19
CA TYR A 251 3.06 13.29 7.29
C TYR A 251 2.76 12.21 8.34
N GLU A 252 1.57 12.30 8.94
CA GLU A 252 1.06 11.35 9.92
C GLU A 252 0.82 9.99 9.27
N ARG A 253 1.49 8.97 9.82
CA ARG A 253 1.25 7.56 9.51
C ARG A 253 0.03 7.06 10.29
N ASP A 254 -0.64 6.05 9.75
CA ASP A 254 -1.78 5.37 10.36
C ASP A 254 -2.95 6.32 10.65
N SER A 255 -3.15 7.26 9.73
CA SER A 255 -4.15 8.32 9.82
C SER A 255 -5.09 8.27 8.62
N LEU A 256 -6.00 9.24 8.51
CA LEU A 256 -6.98 9.28 7.45
C LEU A 256 -6.37 9.85 6.16
N TYR A 257 -6.19 8.99 5.16
CA TYR A 257 -5.78 9.40 3.82
C TYR A 257 -7.01 9.67 2.97
N VAL A 258 -7.04 10.83 2.32
CA VAL A 258 -8.22 11.26 1.57
C VAL A 258 -7.87 11.41 0.10
N GLU A 259 -8.65 10.78 -0.76
CA GLU A 259 -8.63 10.94 -2.20
C GLU A 259 -9.93 11.64 -2.61
N ILE A 260 -9.80 12.78 -3.28
CA ILE A 260 -10.92 13.58 -3.76
C ILE A 260 -11.03 13.40 -5.26
N TYR A 261 -12.22 13.00 -5.68
CA TYR A 261 -12.57 12.84 -7.09
C TYR A 261 -13.60 13.89 -7.50
N PRO A 262 -13.66 14.26 -8.79
CA PRO A 262 -14.68 15.15 -9.29
C PRO A 262 -16.07 14.53 -9.13
N HIS A 263 -17.10 15.38 -9.16
CA HIS A 263 -18.49 14.93 -9.06
C HIS A 263 -18.85 13.85 -10.09
N GLU A 264 -18.32 13.97 -11.30
CA GLU A 264 -18.45 12.98 -12.36
C GLU A 264 -17.12 12.24 -12.53
N ILE A 265 -17.08 10.98 -12.12
CA ILE A 265 -15.94 10.09 -12.31
C ILE A 265 -16.11 9.30 -13.62
N SER A 266 -14.99 9.00 -14.26
CA SER A 266 -14.92 8.12 -15.43
C SER A 266 -13.78 7.14 -15.25
N PHE A 267 -14.04 5.86 -15.49
CA PHE A 267 -13.03 4.81 -15.53
C PHE A 267 -12.42 4.64 -16.93
N GLU A 268 -13.02 5.26 -17.95
CA GLU A 268 -12.55 5.18 -19.34
C GLU A 268 -11.59 6.31 -19.72
N GLN A 269 -11.55 7.38 -18.93
CA GLN A 269 -10.78 8.58 -19.24
C GLN A 269 -9.98 9.06 -18.01
N PRO A 270 -8.78 9.64 -18.22
CA PRO A 270 -8.02 10.25 -17.14
C PRO A 270 -8.83 11.32 -16.40
N THR A 271 -8.78 11.29 -15.07
CA THR A 271 -9.50 12.22 -14.21
C THR A 271 -8.53 13.04 -13.34
N LYS A 272 -9.03 14.13 -12.75
CA LYS A 272 -8.28 14.91 -11.77
C LYS A 272 -8.53 14.32 -10.40
N ILE A 273 -7.48 14.02 -9.65
CA ILE A 273 -7.59 13.43 -8.31
C ILE A 273 -6.78 14.31 -7.36
N GLN A 274 -7.30 14.61 -6.19
CA GLN A 274 -6.54 15.28 -5.14
C GLN A 274 -6.25 14.29 -4.01
N LEU A 275 -4.98 14.02 -3.75
CA LEU A 275 -4.56 13.18 -2.63
C LEU A 275 -4.17 14.06 -1.44
N TRP A 276 -4.76 13.82 -0.28
CA TRP A 276 -4.50 14.58 0.95
C TRP A 276 -3.80 13.67 1.96
N LEU A 277 -2.60 14.08 2.37
CA LEU A 277 -1.83 13.43 3.42
C LEU A 277 -1.89 14.26 4.71
N PRO A 278 -2.37 13.70 5.83
CA PRO A 278 -2.46 14.44 7.10
C PRO A 278 -1.05 14.76 7.61
N ILE A 279 -0.83 15.97 8.13
CA ILE A 279 0.48 16.40 8.65
C ILE A 279 0.35 16.95 10.07
N GLN A 280 1.40 16.80 10.87
CA GLN A 280 1.43 17.33 12.24
C GLN A 280 1.59 18.86 12.25
N GLN A 281 0.78 19.51 13.10
CA GLN A 281 0.73 20.97 13.27
C GLN A 281 2.07 21.57 13.74
N GLU A 282 2.88 20.85 14.52
CA GLU A 282 4.10 21.38 15.15
C GLU A 282 5.30 21.55 14.20
N THR A 283 5.19 21.14 12.93
CA THR A 283 6.31 21.22 11.97
C THR A 283 6.51 22.62 11.34
N TYR A 284 5.71 23.62 11.72
CA TYR A 284 5.63 24.91 11.02
C TYR A 284 5.86 26.16 11.88
N HIS A 285 6.75 26.06 12.87
CA HIS A 285 7.55 27.22 13.27
C HIS A 285 8.91 27.13 12.56
N VAL A 286 8.92 27.42 11.26
CA VAL A 286 10.14 27.78 10.54
C VAL A 286 9.90 29.16 9.95
N ASP A 287 10.42 30.16 10.66
CA ASP A 287 10.84 31.48 10.22
C ASP A 287 9.86 32.24 9.30
N SER A 288 8.82 32.80 9.92
CA SER A 288 8.20 34.05 9.47
C SER A 288 8.66 35.21 10.34
N GLU A 289 9.97 35.40 10.51
CA GLU A 289 10.56 36.65 10.96
C GLU A 289 11.79 36.93 10.08
N ASP A 290 11.97 38.22 9.78
CA ASP A 290 13.06 38.83 8.99
C ASP A 290 12.96 38.82 7.46
N GLU A 291 12.16 39.75 6.95
CA GLU A 291 12.66 40.76 5.99
C GLU A 291 11.78 42.04 6.06
N ILE A 292 12.03 42.83 7.10
CA ILE A 292 11.85 44.29 7.06
C ILE A 292 13.22 44.89 7.40
N GLU A 293 13.93 45.38 6.38
CA GLU A 293 14.67 46.64 6.41
C GLU A 293 14.96 47.14 4.99
#